data_AF-A0A7L3WNM1-F1
#
_entry.id   AF-A0A7L3WNM1-F1
#
_cell.length_a   1.000
_cell.length_b   1.000
_cell.length_c   1.000
_cell.angle_alpha   90.00
_cell.angle_beta   90.00
_cell.angle_gamma   90.00
#
_symmetry.space_group_name_H-M   'P 1'
#
loop_
_entity.id
_entity.type
_entity.pdbx_description
1 polymer ?
#
loop_
_entity_poly.entity_id
_entity_poly.type
_entity_poly.pdbx_seq_one_letter_code
_entity_poly.pdbx_strand_id
1 'polypeptide(L)'
;AESCPAFTWGEHGTLLPFSLSLPPQLEYEGASPVQLRFLRLHSRLATQKVSYSCRPAPEQGQPQLVKEIRFLADSQDQSYTASLQGCVLDNESSITDTIFQFTTEELSLLPLRDLAVFHNGDASHQFGFTVGPVCFS
;
A
#
# COMPACT_ATOMS: atom_id res chain seq x y z
N ALA A 1 -4.57 9.75 -22.75
CA ALA A 1 -3.62 8.62 -22.83
C ALA A 1 -3.09 8.43 -21.43
N GLU A 2 -3.14 7.22 -20.88
CA GLU A 2 -2.69 6.95 -19.52
C GLU A 2 -1.17 6.74 -19.51
N SER A 3 -0.46 7.40 -18.59
CA SER A 3 0.97 7.27 -18.40
C SER A 3 1.25 6.70 -17.02
N CYS A 4 1.70 5.45 -16.99
CA CYS A 4 2.15 4.76 -15.79
C CYS A 4 3.67 4.59 -15.88
N PRO A 5 4.49 5.46 -15.25
CA PRO A 5 5.93 5.21 -15.15
C PRO A 5 6.20 3.79 -14.64
N ALA A 6 7.17 3.12 -15.25
CA ALA A 6 7.64 1.82 -14.80
C ALA A 6 8.08 1.95 -13.33
N PHE A 7 7.74 0.98 -12.50
CA PHE A 7 8.06 1.04 -11.08
C PHE A 7 8.88 -0.19 -10.72
N THR A 8 10.14 0.03 -10.36
CA THR A 8 11.04 -1.00 -9.85
C THR A 8 11.18 -0.81 -8.36
N TRP A 9 10.48 -1.63 -7.59
CA TRP A 9 10.83 -1.83 -6.19
C TRP A 9 12.19 -2.52 -6.12
N GLY A 10 13.09 -2.03 -5.26
CA GLY A 10 14.33 -2.74 -4.95
C GLY A 10 14.00 -4.14 -4.43
N GLU A 11 14.65 -5.15 -5.02
CA GLU A 11 14.34 -6.60 -4.99
C GLU A 11 14.24 -7.30 -3.62
N HIS A 12 14.24 -6.62 -2.47
CA HIS A 12 14.21 -7.29 -1.17
C HIS A 12 13.47 -6.45 -0.12
N GLY A 13 12.18 -6.72 0.07
CA GLY A 13 11.42 -6.04 1.11
C GLY A 13 10.07 -6.69 1.38
N THR A 14 10.06 -7.80 2.13
CA THR A 14 8.89 -8.14 2.94
C THR A 14 8.67 -6.94 3.87
N LEU A 15 7.58 -6.21 3.69
CA LEU A 15 7.20 -5.12 4.59
C LEU A 15 6.92 -5.71 5.97
N LEU A 16 7.94 -5.72 6.83
CA LEU A 16 7.84 -6.19 8.21
C LEU A 16 6.92 -5.23 9.00
N PRO A 17 6.14 -5.75 9.97
CA PRO A 17 5.34 -4.92 10.85
C PRO A 17 6.21 -3.89 11.57
N PHE A 18 5.72 -2.66 11.62
CA PHE A 18 6.24 -1.59 12.46
C PHE A 18 6.31 -2.05 13.91
N SER A 19 7.50 -2.39 14.38
CA SER A 19 7.80 -2.34 15.81
C SER A 19 9.08 -1.60 16.14
N LEU A 20 9.94 -1.25 15.18
CA LEU A 20 11.18 -0.53 15.49
C LEU A 20 11.61 0.39 14.33
N SER A 21 11.70 1.69 14.63
CA SER A 21 12.23 2.80 13.81
C SER A 21 11.53 3.07 12.47
N LEU A 22 11.32 4.36 12.19
CA LEU A 22 10.74 4.93 10.97
C LEU A 22 11.00 4.06 9.73
N PRO A 23 9.97 3.54 9.02
CA PRO A 23 10.22 2.83 7.78
C PRO A 23 10.84 3.82 6.78
N PRO A 24 11.70 3.34 5.87
CA PRO A 24 12.08 4.15 4.72
C PRO A 24 10.82 4.51 3.94
N GLN A 25 10.69 5.79 3.57
CA GLN A 25 9.61 6.24 2.69
C GLN A 25 9.67 5.46 1.37
N LEU A 26 8.52 5.23 0.76
CA LEU A 26 8.39 4.63 -0.55
C LEU A 26 9.13 5.49 -1.59
N GLU A 27 10.25 4.96 -2.11
CA GLU A 27 11.01 5.56 -3.20
C GLU A 27 10.60 4.96 -4.54
N TYR A 28 10.39 5.83 -5.53
CA TYR A 28 9.94 5.48 -6.87
C TYR A 28 11.08 5.67 -7.87
N GLU A 29 11.85 4.61 -8.11
CA GLU A 29 13.06 4.63 -8.96
C GLU A 29 12.77 4.89 -10.45
N GLY A 30 11.55 4.69 -10.92
CA GLY A 30 11.22 4.85 -12.35
C GLY A 30 10.59 6.17 -12.76
N ALA A 31 10.47 7.13 -11.84
CA ALA A 31 10.11 8.51 -12.18
C ALA A 31 10.76 9.50 -11.22
N SER A 32 11.68 10.33 -11.74
CA SER A 32 12.27 11.41 -10.96
C SER A 32 11.20 12.38 -10.45
N PRO A 33 11.44 13.11 -9.34
CA PRO A 33 10.52 14.14 -8.85
C PRO A 33 10.16 15.19 -9.92
N VAL A 34 11.10 15.48 -10.84
CA VAL A 34 10.87 16.38 -11.97
C VAL A 34 9.88 15.76 -12.96
N GLN A 35 10.07 14.50 -13.35
CA GLN A 35 9.15 13.81 -14.27
C GLN A 35 7.74 13.68 -13.68
N LEU A 36 7.61 13.38 -12.38
CA LEU A 36 6.32 13.36 -11.69
C LEU A 36 5.60 14.72 -11.75
N ARG A 37 6.33 15.84 -11.62
CA ARG A 37 5.73 17.17 -11.76
C ARG A 37 5.17 17.43 -13.15
N PHE A 38 5.89 17.02 -14.20
CA PHE A 38 5.38 17.14 -15.57
C PHE A 38 4.14 16.29 -15.81
N LEU A 39 4.13 15.05 -15.31
CA LEU A 39 2.95 14.18 -15.38
C LEU A 39 1.74 14.82 -14.69
N ARG A 40 1.92 15.38 -13.49
CA ARG A 40 0.86 16.11 -12.78
C ARG A 40 0.32 17.30 -13.58
N LEU A 41 1.20 18.12 -14.16
CA LEU A 41 0.78 19.30 -14.93
C LEU A 41 -0.06 18.97 -16.17
N HIS A 42 0.13 17.78 -16.76
CA HIS A 42 -0.51 17.37 -18.01
C HIS A 42 -1.63 16.35 -17.83
N SER A 43 -2.06 16.09 -16.60
CA SER A 43 -3.11 15.12 -16.28
C SER A 43 -4.21 15.74 -15.45
N ARG A 44 -5.34 15.04 -15.36
CA ARG A 44 -6.48 15.42 -14.53
C ARG A 44 -6.77 14.39 -13.46
N LEU A 45 -6.33 13.15 -13.66
CA LEU A 45 -6.55 12.05 -12.74
C LEU A 45 -5.22 11.35 -12.42
N ALA A 46 -5.08 10.90 -11.18
CA ALA A 46 -4.05 9.96 -10.77
C ALA A 46 -4.71 8.70 -10.20
N THR A 47 -4.14 7.53 -10.48
CA THR A 47 -4.59 6.25 -9.93
C THR A 47 -3.42 5.40 -9.46
N GLN A 48 -3.58 4.72 -8.33
CA GLN A 48 -2.59 3.80 -7.79
C GLN A 48 -3.28 2.62 -7.10
N LYS A 49 -2.63 1.45 -7.12
CA LYS A 49 -3.15 0.26 -6.45
C LYS A 49 -2.16 -0.25 -5.40
N VAL A 50 -2.68 -0.79 -4.30
CA VAL A 50 -1.89 -1.51 -3.31
C VAL A 50 -2.57 -2.85 -3.06
N SER A 51 -1.83 -3.94 -3.20
CA SER A 51 -2.29 -5.27 -2.82
C SER A 51 -1.80 -5.58 -1.40
N TYR A 52 -2.67 -6.16 -0.59
CA TYR A 52 -2.35 -6.76 0.69
C TYR A 52 -2.51 -8.27 0.58
N SER A 53 -1.47 -8.99 0.98
CA SER A 53 -1.44 -10.45 1.00
C SER A 53 -1.19 -10.91 2.44
N CYS A 54 -1.90 -11.96 2.85
CA CYS A 54 -1.71 -12.52 4.19
C CYS A 54 -1.85 -14.03 4.20
N ARG A 55 -1.05 -14.68 5.06
CA ARG A 55 -1.15 -16.11 5.33
C ARG A 55 -1.58 -16.33 6.79
N PRO A 56 -2.73 -16.98 7.02
CA PRO A 56 -3.16 -17.29 8.38
C PRO A 56 -2.21 -18.30 9.04
N ALA A 57 -1.99 -18.15 10.35
CA ALA A 57 -1.21 -19.08 11.14
C ALA A 57 -2.16 -20.17 11.68
N PRO A 58 -1.81 -21.46 11.56
CA PRO A 58 -2.70 -22.57 11.94
C PRO A 58 -3.05 -22.61 13.43
N GLU A 59 -2.26 -21.95 14.28
CA GLU A 59 -2.39 -22.00 15.75
C GLU A 59 -3.43 -21.01 16.31
N GLN A 60 -3.92 -20.06 15.49
CA GLN A 60 -4.80 -18.98 15.94
C GLN A 60 -6.18 -19.12 15.32
N GLY A 61 -6.96 -20.08 15.84
CA GLY A 61 -8.38 -20.28 15.51
C GLY A 61 -9.31 -19.16 16.01
N GLN A 62 -8.81 -17.96 16.27
CA GLN A 62 -9.60 -16.79 16.65
C GLN A 62 -9.92 -15.93 15.42
N PRO A 63 -11.17 -15.47 15.26
CA PRO A 63 -11.53 -14.57 14.18
C PRO A 63 -10.72 -13.29 14.30
N GLN A 64 -9.92 -13.01 13.27
CA GLN A 64 -9.11 -11.80 13.24
C GLN A 64 -10.00 -10.56 13.24
N LEU A 65 -9.69 -9.62 14.14
CA LEU A 65 -10.37 -8.32 14.22
C LEU A 65 -10.06 -7.47 12.97
N VAL A 66 -11.03 -6.66 12.58
CA VAL A 66 -10.85 -5.62 11.57
C VAL A 66 -9.75 -4.66 12.04
N LYS A 67 -8.71 -4.48 11.23
CA LYS A 67 -7.60 -3.56 11.51
C LYS A 67 -7.80 -2.28 10.72
N GLU A 68 -7.25 -1.17 11.20
CA GLU A 68 -7.20 0.08 10.44
C GLU A 68 -5.86 0.15 9.71
N ILE A 69 -5.88 0.49 8.43
CA ILE A 69 -4.68 0.78 7.64
C ILE A 69 -4.72 2.23 7.17
N ARG A 70 -3.57 2.90 7.24
CA ARG A 70 -3.38 4.25 6.72
C ARG A 70 -2.31 4.25 5.63
N PHE A 71 -2.52 5.06 4.61
CA PHE A 71 -1.59 5.27 3.50
C PHE A 71 -1.24 6.76 3.44
N LEU A 72 0.04 7.09 3.56
CA LEU A 72 0.53 8.46 3.52
C LEU A 72 0.56 8.95 2.07
N ALA A 73 -0.06 10.11 1.82
CA ALA A 73 -0.09 10.75 0.51
C ALA A 73 1.26 11.41 0.15
N ASP A 74 1.45 11.77 -1.12
CA ASP A 74 2.65 12.50 -1.57
C ASP A 74 2.83 13.86 -0.91
N SER A 75 1.74 14.53 -0.56
CA SER A 75 1.73 15.81 0.15
C SER A 75 2.26 15.73 1.58
N GLN A 76 2.34 14.52 2.16
CA GLN A 76 2.80 14.20 3.52
C GLN A 76 1.96 14.77 4.68
N ASP A 77 0.95 15.60 4.40
CA ASP A 77 0.00 16.16 5.37
C ASP A 77 -1.36 15.44 5.37
N GLN A 78 -1.62 14.64 4.34
CA GLN A 78 -2.87 13.90 4.15
C GLN A 78 -2.61 12.39 4.10
N SER A 79 -3.63 11.63 4.51
CA SER A 79 -3.59 10.16 4.50
C SER A 79 -4.94 9.56 4.12
N TYR A 80 -4.91 8.49 3.34
CA TYR A 80 -6.08 7.65 3.13
C TYR A 80 -6.18 6.63 4.27
N THR A 81 -7.41 6.34 4.71
CA THR A 81 -7.67 5.33 5.75
C THR A 81 -8.62 4.29 5.19
N ALA A 82 -8.36 3.02 5.47
CA ALA A 82 -9.24 1.92 5.10
C ALA A 82 -9.29 0.86 6.20
N SER A 83 -10.34 0.04 6.14
CA SER A 83 -10.47 -1.13 7.00
C SER A 83 -9.83 -2.33 6.31
N LEU A 84 -8.91 -2.97 7.01
CA LEU A 84 -8.25 -4.19 6.61
C LEU A 84 -8.94 -5.36 7.30
N GLN A 85 -9.59 -6.22 6.52
CA GLN A 85 -10.19 -7.43 7.07
C GLN A 85 -9.09 -8.39 7.53
N GLY A 86 -9.38 -9.09 8.62
CA GLY A 86 -8.50 -10.10 9.16
C GLY A 86 -8.33 -11.29 8.22
N CYS A 87 -7.17 -11.95 8.27
CA CYS A 87 -6.90 -13.11 7.43
C CYS A 87 -7.62 -14.33 8.01
N VAL A 88 -8.62 -14.84 7.28
CA VAL A 88 -9.38 -16.02 7.69
C VAL A 88 -8.81 -17.24 6.97
N LEU A 89 -8.69 -18.36 7.68
CA LEU A 89 -8.51 -19.68 7.07
C LEU A 89 -9.79 -20.01 6.30
N ASP A 90 -9.86 -19.65 5.03
CA ASP A 90 -10.83 -20.30 4.16
C ASP A 90 -10.29 -21.71 3.85
N ASN A 91 -11.16 -22.71 3.74
CA ASN A 91 -10.81 -24.14 3.69
C ASN A 91 -9.98 -24.56 2.45
N GLU A 92 -9.49 -23.60 1.68
CA GLU A 92 -8.89 -23.72 0.35
C GLU A 92 -7.56 -22.95 0.31
N SER A 93 -6.59 -23.34 1.15
CA SER A 93 -5.13 -23.09 1.02
C SER A 93 -4.61 -21.70 0.59
N SER A 94 -5.39 -20.62 0.64
CA SER A 94 -5.13 -19.45 -0.20
C SER A 94 -4.80 -18.20 0.59
N ILE A 95 -3.71 -17.57 0.16
CA ILE A 95 -3.36 -16.20 0.50
C ILE A 95 -4.59 -15.32 0.22
N THR A 96 -5.09 -14.58 1.21
CA THR A 96 -6.16 -13.61 0.97
C THR A 96 -5.55 -12.34 0.39
N ASP A 97 -5.92 -11.99 -0.85
CA ASP A 97 -5.48 -10.76 -1.51
C ASP A 97 -6.56 -9.67 -1.39
N THR A 98 -6.25 -8.57 -0.70
CA THR A 98 -7.10 -7.36 -0.65
C THR A 98 -6.47 -6.28 -1.51
N ILE A 99 -7.24 -5.71 -2.46
CA ILE A 99 -6.75 -4.65 -3.35
C ILE A 99 -7.37 -3.31 -2.94
N PHE A 100 -6.51 -2.36 -2.57
CA PHE A 100 -6.85 -0.96 -2.39
C PHE A 100 -6.59 -0.20 -3.69
N GLN A 101 -7.61 0.47 -4.22
CA GLN A 101 -7.48 1.34 -5.40
C GLN A 101 -7.74 2.79 -5.00
N PHE A 102 -6.76 3.64 -5.28
CA PHE A 102 -6.81 5.08 -5.06
C PHE A 102 -6.99 5.76 -6.40
N THR A 103 -8.02 6.60 -6.53
CA THR A 103 -8.28 7.42 -7.72
C THR A 103 -8.61 8.83 -7.24
N THR A 104 -7.92 9.85 -7.78
CA THR A 104 -8.06 11.23 -7.32
C THR A 104 -7.80 12.24 -8.45
N GLU A 105 -8.53 13.36 -8.43
CA GLU A 105 -8.23 14.54 -9.26
C GLU A 105 -7.18 15.46 -8.61
N GLU A 106 -6.96 15.32 -7.30
CA GLU A 106 -5.91 16.03 -6.57
C GLU A 106 -4.58 15.28 -6.71
N LEU A 107 -3.82 15.62 -7.75
CA LEU A 107 -2.63 14.88 -8.19
C LEU A 107 -1.44 14.97 -7.22
N SER A 108 -1.49 15.89 -6.25
CA SER A 108 -0.54 15.99 -5.15
C SER A 108 -0.73 14.91 -4.07
N LEU A 109 -1.80 14.11 -4.14
CA LEU A 109 -2.01 13.02 -3.19
C LEU A 109 -1.27 11.74 -3.56
N LEU A 110 -0.93 11.53 -4.84
CA LEU A 110 -0.24 10.35 -5.33
C LEU A 110 1.12 10.72 -5.94
N PRO A 111 2.15 9.86 -5.84
CA PRO A 111 2.11 8.49 -5.34
C PRO A 111 2.12 8.38 -3.80
N LEU A 112 1.68 7.24 -3.28
CA LEU A 112 1.75 6.94 -1.84
C LEU A 112 3.19 6.92 -1.34
N ARG A 113 3.45 7.49 -0.17
CA ARG A 113 4.78 7.63 0.44
C ARG A 113 5.08 6.66 1.55
N ASP A 114 4.06 6.13 2.19
CA ASP A 114 4.19 5.17 3.29
C ASP A 114 2.85 4.47 3.53
N LEU A 115 2.86 3.38 4.29
CA LEU A 115 1.67 2.73 4.81
C LEU A 115 1.90 2.20 6.22
N ALA A 116 0.86 2.25 7.05
CA ALA A 116 0.91 1.79 8.43
C ALA A 116 -0.37 1.02 8.78
N VAL A 117 -0.21 -0.17 9.34
CA VAL A 117 -1.31 -0.98 9.88
C VAL A 117 -1.37 -0.76 11.39
N PHE A 118 -2.50 -0.28 11.87
CA PHE A 118 -2.77 -0.11 13.29
C PHE A 118 -3.35 -1.41 13.83
N HIS A 119 -2.66 -2.00 14.80
CA HIS A 119 -3.12 -3.20 15.49
C HIS A 119 -2.98 -3.04 17.01
N ASN A 120 -3.90 -3.63 17.76
CA ASN A 120 -3.88 -3.61 19.23
C ASN A 120 -3.09 -4.77 19.84
N GLY A 121 -1.96 -5.16 19.22
CA GLY A 121 -1.05 -6.18 19.78
C GLY A 121 -1.07 -7.58 19.15
N ASP A 122 -1.92 -7.86 18.15
CA ASP A 122 -1.90 -9.15 17.44
C ASP A 122 -1.02 -9.09 16.17
N ALA A 123 0.26 -9.46 16.32
CA ALA A 123 1.31 -9.39 15.30
C ALA A 123 1.83 -10.78 14.84
N SER A 124 1.06 -11.84 15.01
CA SER A 124 1.53 -13.22 14.87
C SER A 124 1.52 -13.80 13.43
N HIS A 125 1.20 -13.00 12.42
CA HIS A 125 0.95 -13.49 11.06
C HIS A 125 1.95 -12.95 10.04
N GLN A 126 2.33 -13.78 9.06
CA GLN A 126 3.08 -13.31 7.88
C GLN A 126 2.11 -12.58 6.94
N PHE A 127 2.37 -11.29 6.74
CA PHE A 127 1.67 -10.46 5.78
C PHE A 127 2.67 -9.69 4.92
N GLY A 128 2.20 -9.19 3.78
CA GLY A 128 2.98 -8.34 2.89
C GLY A 128 2.09 -7.43 2.06
N PHE A 129 2.64 -6.28 1.68
CA PHE A 129 1.98 -5.38 0.74
C PHE A 129 2.80 -5.26 -0.55
N THR A 130 2.09 -5.12 -1.66
CA THR A 130 2.67 -4.83 -2.96
C THR A 130 2.07 -3.52 -3.46
N VAL A 131 2.88 -2.46 -3.50
CA VAL A 131 2.46 -1.16 -4.04
C VAL A 131 2.68 -1.17 -5.55
N GLY A 132 1.63 -0.88 -6.31
CA GLY A 132 1.67 -0.76 -7.77
C GLY A 132 2.14 0.63 -8.23
N PRO A 133 2.40 0.78 -9.55
CA PRO A 133 2.76 2.08 -10.11
C PRO A 133 1.62 3.09 -9.95
N VAL A 134 1.99 4.36 -9.91
CA VAL A 134 1.04 5.47 -10.09
C VAL A 134 0.83 5.71 -11.58
N CYS A 135 -0.41 5.89 -12.00
CA CYS A 135 -0.82 6.19 -13.37
C CYS A 135 -1.46 7.58 -13.42
N PHE A 136 -1.13 8.37 -14.43
CA PHE A 136 -1.67 9.71 -14.66
C PHE A 136 -2.41 9.76 -16.02
N SER A 137 -3.57 10.39 -16.07
CA SER A 137 -4.40 10.52 -17.30
C SER A 137 -5.01 11.89 -17.47
#